data_AF-A0A2V8GHL6-F1
#
_entry.id   AF-A0A2V8GHL6-F1
#
_cell.length_a   1.000
_cell.length_b   1.000
_cell.length_c   1.000
_cell.angle_alpha   90.00
_cell.angle_beta   90.00
_cell.angle_gamma   90.00
#
_symmetry.space_group_name_H-M   'P 1'
#
loop_
_entity.id
_entity.type
_entity.pdbx_description
1 polymer ?
#
loop_
_entity_poly.entity_id
_entity_poly.type
_entity_poly.pdbx_seq_one_letter_code
_entity_poly.pdbx_strand_id
1 'polypeptide(L)' 'IARDARYGTIISHRSGETEDTTIADLAVGTAAGQIKTGSASRTDRVCKYNQLLRIEEELGAAAQFAGRTAIRSG' A
#
# COMPACT_ATOMS: atom_id res chain seq x y z
N ILE A 1 -0.97 -14.32 10.76
CA ILE A 1 0.41 -14.77 11.10
C ILE A 1 1.35 -13.60 11.39
N ALA A 2 1.85 -12.84 10.40
CA ALA A 2 2.84 -11.77 10.66
C ALA A 2 2.33 -10.70 11.65
N ARG A 3 1.08 -10.23 11.46
CA ARG A 3 0.41 -9.30 12.38
C ARG A 3 0.29 -9.87 13.80
N ASP A 4 -0.12 -11.13 13.93
CA ASP A 4 -0.30 -11.81 15.22
C ASP A 4 1.04 -11.99 15.95
N ALA A 5 2.11 -12.20 15.19
CA ALA A 5 3.48 -12.24 15.68
C ALA A 5 4.11 -10.84 15.88
N ARG A 6 3.32 -9.76 15.76
CA ARG A 6 3.75 -8.36 15.92
C ARG A 6 4.81 -7.88 14.91
N TYR A 7 4.93 -8.52 13.75
CA TYR A 7 5.74 -8.03 12.63
C TYR A 7 4.96 -7.01 11.80
N GLY A 8 5.69 -6.09 11.16
CA GLY A 8 5.14 -5.24 10.09
C GLY A 8 4.93 -6.06 8.82
N THR A 9 3.84 -5.77 8.10
CA THR A 9 3.57 -6.37 6.79
C THR A 9 3.76 -5.31 5.72
N ILE A 10 4.59 -5.60 4.72
CA ILE A 10 4.81 -4.71 3.58
C ILE A 10 4.38 -5.46 2.32
N ILE A 11 3.35 -4.97 1.64
CA ILE A 11 2.94 -5.49 0.34
C ILE A 11 3.81 -4.85 -0.74
N SER A 12 4.35 -5.64 -1.66
CA SER A 12 5.35 -5.16 -2.61
C SER A 12 5.10 -5.62 -4.03
N HIS A 13 5.56 -4.79 -4.98
CA HIS A 13 5.60 -5.11 -6.40
C HIS A 13 6.63 -6.20 -6.77
N ARG A 14 6.72 -6.56 -8.05
CA ARG A 14 7.80 -7.36 -8.65
C ARG A 14 8.56 -6.60 -9.77
N SER A 15 9.69 -7.14 -10.26
CA SER A 15 10.56 -6.44 -11.23
C SER A 15 9.95 -6.26 -12.62
N GLY A 16 8.94 -7.07 -13.00
CA GLY A 16 8.14 -6.90 -14.22
C GLY A 16 6.66 -6.80 -13.88
N GLU A 17 6.20 -5.59 -13.56
CA GLU A 17 4.79 -5.33 -13.28
C GLU A 17 4.05 -4.87 -14.53
N THR A 18 2.73 -5.06 -14.50
CA THR A 18 1.80 -4.52 -15.49
C THR A 18 1.11 -3.28 -14.91
N GLU A 19 0.03 -2.82 -15.52
CA GLU A 19 -0.82 -1.76 -14.97
C GLU A 19 -1.77 -2.27 -13.86
N ASP A 20 -1.81 -3.57 -13.57
CA ASP A 20 -2.65 -4.16 -12.52
C ASP A 20 -2.44 -3.47 -11.18
N THR A 21 -3.52 -3.11 -10.48
CA THR A 21 -3.41 -2.33 -9.24
C THR A 21 -3.78 -3.10 -7.99
N THR A 22 -4.01 -4.42 -8.10
CA THR A 22 -4.52 -5.29 -7.03
C THR A 22 -3.74 -5.16 -5.72
N ILE A 23 -2.42 -4.92 -5.78
CA ILE A 23 -1.60 -4.76 -4.57
C ILE A 23 -1.90 -3.48 -3.77
N ALA A 24 -2.46 -2.44 -4.40
CA ALA A 24 -2.91 -1.22 -3.73
C ALA A 24 -4.16 -1.52 -2.88
N ASP A 25 -5.16 -2.15 -3.49
CA ASP A 25 -6.40 -2.58 -2.82
C ASP A 25 -6.10 -3.59 -1.71
N LEU A 26 -5.19 -4.54 -1.96
CA LEU A 26 -4.75 -5.51 -0.93
C LEU A 26 -4.07 -4.81 0.26
N ALA A 27 -3.28 -3.77 0.02
CA ALA A 27 -2.61 -3.03 1.08
C ALA A 27 -3.58 -2.30 2.00
N VAL A 28 -4.62 -1.68 1.43
CA VAL A 28 -5.67 -1.00 2.20
C VAL A 28 -6.60 -2.02 2.86
N GLY A 29 -7.10 -3.01 2.10
CA GLY A 29 -8.06 -4.01 2.58
C GLY A 29 -7.51 -4.90 3.70
N THR A 30 -6.20 -5.11 3.77
CA THR A 30 -5.56 -5.81 4.90
C THR A 30 -5.08 -4.87 6.01
N ALA A 31 -5.21 -3.55 5.83
CA ALA A 31 -4.60 -2.53 6.69
C ALA A 31 -3.11 -2.78 6.95
N ALA A 32 -2.35 -3.11 5.90
CA ALA A 32 -0.92 -3.44 6.02
C ALA A 32 -0.10 -2.25 6.57
N GLY A 33 -0.55 -1.02 6.29
CA GLY A 33 0.08 0.22 6.74
C GLY A 33 1.31 0.63 5.92
N GLN A 34 1.88 -0.28 5.12
CA GLN A 34 3.01 -0.01 4.23
C GLN A 34 2.85 -0.75 2.89
N ILE A 35 3.26 -0.09 1.82
CA ILE A 35 3.33 -0.65 0.46
C ILE A 35 4.64 -0.23 -0.20
N LYS A 36 5.29 -1.16 -0.90
CA LYS A 36 6.53 -0.93 -1.66
C LYS A 36 6.25 -1.15 -3.14
N THR A 37 5.83 -0.09 -3.82
CA THR A 37 5.43 -0.15 -5.24
C THR A 37 6.38 0.58 -6.21
N GLY A 38 7.59 0.96 -5.78
CA GLY A 38 8.65 1.46 -6.67
C GLY A 38 8.72 2.97 -6.77
N SER A 39 9.46 3.50 -7.75
CA SER A 39 9.52 4.94 -8.00
C SER A 39 8.25 5.45 -8.69
N ALA A 40 7.89 6.70 -8.44
CA ALA A 40 6.79 7.39 -9.12
C ALA A 40 7.21 7.89 -10.52
N SER A 41 7.70 7.01 -11.39
CA SER A 41 8.21 7.39 -12.72
C SER A 41 7.76 6.48 -13.86
N ARG A 42 7.65 5.17 -13.65
CA ARG A 42 7.15 4.24 -14.67
C ARG A 42 5.64 4.01 -14.50
N THR A 43 4.91 3.96 -15.60
CA THR A 43 3.45 3.80 -15.62
C THR A 43 2.98 2.60 -14.80
N ASP A 44 3.65 1.45 -14.95
CA ASP A 44 3.37 0.23 -14.17
C ASP A 44 3.39 0.46 -12.65
N ARG A 45 4.17 1.42 -12.15
CA ARG A 45 4.23 1.83 -10.73
C ARG A 45 3.24 2.94 -10.39
N VAL A 46 3.14 3.95 -11.26
CA VAL A 46 2.23 5.09 -11.09
C VAL A 46 0.77 4.64 -11.03
N CYS A 47 0.37 3.60 -11.79
CA CYS A 47 -0.97 3.05 -11.70
C CYS A 47 -1.36 2.64 -10.27
N LYS A 48 -0.44 2.06 -9.49
CA LYS A 48 -0.69 1.67 -8.09
C LYS A 48 -0.82 2.88 -7.18
N TYR A 49 0.00 3.92 -7.39
CA TYR A 49 -0.13 5.18 -6.65
C TYR A 49 -1.47 5.87 -6.95
N ASN A 50 -1.86 5.92 -8.22
CA ASN A 50 -3.15 6.48 -8.62
C ASN A 50 -4.31 5.68 -8.01
N GLN A 51 -4.17 4.36 -7.89
CA GLN A 51 -5.18 3.55 -7.21
C GLN A 51 -5.27 3.87 -5.72
N LEU A 52 -4.14 4.07 -5.02
CA LEU A 52 -4.16 4.51 -3.62
C LEU A 52 -4.87 5.87 -3.46
N LEU A 53 -4.66 6.81 -4.38
CA LEU A 53 -5.36 8.09 -4.38
C LEU A 53 -6.87 7.93 -4.60
N ARG A 54 -7.30 7.04 -5.51
CA ARG A 54 -8.72 6.74 -5.72
C ARG A 54 -9.35 6.08 -4.49
N ILE A 55 -8.66 5.14 -3.84
CA ILE A 55 -9.14 4.51 -2.61
C ILE A 55 -9.25 5.55 -1.49
N GLU A 56 -8.27 6.45 -1.36
CA GLU A 56 -8.32 7.54 -0.38
C GLU A 56 -9.52 8.48 -0.64
N GLU A 57 -9.73 8.86 -1.90
CA GLU A 57 -10.87 9.68 -2.32
C GLU A 57 -12.21 8.99 -2.03
N GLU A 58 -12.34 7.69 -2.34
CA GLU A 58 -13.55 6.91 -2.11
C GLU A 58 -13.87 6.75 -0.62
N LEU A 59 -12.85 6.54 0.22
CA LEU A 59 -13.02 6.45 1.67
C LEU A 59 -13.37 7.80 2.33
N GLY A 60 -12.97 8.91 1.70
CA GLY A 60 -13.23 10.26 2.20
C GLY A 60 -12.80 10.43 3.66
N ALA A 61 -13.73 10.83 4.53
CA ALA A 61 -13.46 11.04 5.96
C ALA A 61 -13.04 9.76 6.72
N ALA A 62 -13.27 8.57 6.16
CA ALA A 62 -12.84 7.31 6.76
C ALA A 62 -11.38 6.95 6.44
N ALA A 63 -10.74 7.65 5.50
CA ALA A 63 -9.36 7.38 5.11
C ALA A 63 -8.38 7.68 6.26
N GLN A 64 -7.41 6.79 6.47
CA GLN A 64 -6.36 6.98 7.47
C GLN A 64 -4.98 6.72 6.87
N PHE A 65 -4.14 7.75 6.85
CA PHE A 65 -2.74 7.60 6.49
C PHE A 65 -1.93 7.08 7.69
N ALA A 66 -1.30 5.92 7.54
CA ALA A 66 -0.60 5.27 8.64
C ALA A 66 0.64 6.06 9.12
N GLY A 67 1.32 6.81 8.25
CA GLY A 67 2.45 7.66 8.64
C GLY A 67 3.49 6.95 9.51
N ARG A 68 3.86 7.56 10.65
CA ARG A 68 4.87 6.99 11.57
C ARG A 68 4.34 5.78 12.35
N THR A 69 3.03 5.62 12.52
CA THR A 69 2.47 4.48 13.28
C THR A 69 2.67 3.16 12.55
N ALA A 70 2.91 3.21 11.23
CA ALA A 70 3.27 2.06 10.42
C ALA A 70 4.64 1.45 10.78
N ILE A 71 5.54 2.24 11.39
CA ILE A 71 6.88 1.81 11.78
C ILE A 71 6.81 1.33 13.23
N ARG A 72 6.98 0.03 13.43
CA ARG A 72 7.09 -0.52 14.78
C ARG A 72 8.49 -0.24 15.31
N SER A 73 8.58 0.68 16.27
CA SER A 73 9.73 0.80 17.16
C SER A 73 9.61 -0.28 18.23
N GLY A 74 10.70 -1.02 18.48
CA GLY A 74 10.77 -1.99 19.59
C GLY A 74 10.64 -1.32 20.94
#